data_AF-A0A1S1U547-F1
#
_entry.id   AF-A0A1S1U547-F1
#
_cell.length_a   1.000
_cell.length_b   1.000
_cell.length_c   1.000
_cell.angle_alpha   90.00
_cell.angle_beta   90.00
_cell.angle_gamma   90.00
#
_symmetry.space_group_name_H-M   'P 1'
#
loop_
_entity.id
_entity.type
_entity.pdbx_description
1 polymer ?
#
loop_
_entity_poly.entity_id
_entity_poly.type
_entity_poly.pdbx_seq_one_letter_code
_entity_poly.pdbx_strand_id
1 'polypeptide(L)'
;MTQIAVVGGVYYEQCLWPAWDQLFGSGGRAATALVSHVNQVNLYTYAHPDVEQDFVKAAKIYGFVVVSTPAPTGISFDYVHCMSTPVVRPPLARITALEPINVSADTVLRFGMLEGSGKVDAKWCVYDPQSAFRPESFWENGSQAEHLAIVANRSEIIAMGGSSDSEISAKALLTRGAEVVVVKSGPAGAYVYTRDSAVAHVPAYRSDLVWTIGSGDVFAAIFAAQWAVHRTAPDTAAELASRAVSHYAETMALPALQPQQLVEAPRTASSTVKGKVYLASPFFNLGQRWLVDEARRSLRELGMEVFSPVHDVGPGPAQVVGPEDIKALNECDRVFAILDGLDAGTIFEVGYARARGIPVYALAQAVNEEDLKMVVGSDCKVFFDFVTALHHTAWKA
;
A
#
# COMPACT_ATOMS: atom_id res chain seq x y z
N MET A 1 -5.33 -2.45 31.99
CA MET A 1 -4.81 -1.53 30.95
C MET A 1 -4.52 -2.37 29.72
N THR A 2 -4.89 -1.90 28.53
CA THR A 2 -4.60 -2.57 27.26
C THR A 2 -3.16 -2.29 26.84
N GLN A 3 -2.43 -3.33 26.42
CA GLN A 3 -1.02 -3.22 26.04
C GLN A 3 -0.73 -4.06 24.81
N ILE A 4 0.24 -3.64 24.01
CA ILE A 4 0.72 -4.39 22.84
C ILE A 4 2.23 -4.20 22.68
N ALA A 5 2.94 -5.28 22.39
CA ALA A 5 4.32 -5.25 21.94
C ALA A 5 4.35 -5.24 20.41
N VAL A 6 5.07 -4.29 19.81
CA VAL A 6 5.34 -4.26 18.37
C VAL A 6 6.76 -4.72 18.16
N VAL A 7 7.00 -5.68 17.27
CA VAL A 7 8.34 -6.10 16.88
C VAL A 7 8.49 -5.81 15.40
N GLY A 8 9.28 -4.82 15.03
CA GLY A 8 9.36 -4.37 13.64
C GLY A 8 10.41 -3.29 13.43
N GLY A 9 10.77 -3.06 12.17
CA GLY A 9 11.88 -2.19 11.82
C GLY A 9 11.55 -0.70 11.90
N VAL A 10 12.57 0.09 12.21
CA VAL A 10 12.55 1.55 12.13
C VAL A 10 13.56 1.99 11.08
N TYR A 11 13.06 2.57 10.01
CA TYR A 11 13.85 2.87 8.80
C TYR A 11 13.63 4.29 8.33
N TYR A 12 14.65 4.87 7.71
CA TYR A 12 14.51 6.11 6.96
C TYR A 12 13.70 5.84 5.69
N GLU A 13 12.70 6.65 5.43
CA GLU A 13 11.85 6.53 4.25
C GLU A 13 11.81 7.86 3.52
N GLN A 14 12.37 7.87 2.31
CA GLN A 14 12.48 9.04 1.46
C GLN A 14 11.65 8.85 0.19
N CYS A 15 10.71 9.75 -0.07
CA CYS A 15 9.99 9.83 -1.32
C CYS A 15 10.38 11.10 -2.05
N LEU A 16 10.72 10.98 -3.33
CA LEU A 16 11.10 12.12 -4.15
C LEU A 16 9.89 12.97 -4.53
N TRP A 17 8.78 12.34 -4.93
CA TRP A 17 7.61 13.04 -5.45
C TRP A 17 6.27 12.35 -5.08
N PRO A 18 5.41 13.00 -4.26
CA PRO A 18 5.68 14.24 -3.54
C PRO A 18 6.81 14.05 -2.50
N ALA A 19 7.49 15.13 -2.15
CA ALA A 19 8.62 15.08 -1.24
C ALA A 19 8.18 14.60 0.16
N TRP A 20 8.84 13.56 0.65
CA TRP A 20 8.63 13.01 1.99
C TRP A 20 9.97 12.50 2.52
N ASP A 21 10.32 12.86 3.74
CA ASP A 21 11.53 12.37 4.41
C ASP A 21 11.21 12.19 5.89
N GLN A 22 11.05 10.94 6.31
CA GLN A 22 10.64 10.59 7.67
C GLN A 22 11.34 9.32 8.16
N LEU A 23 11.42 9.20 9.49
CA LEU A 23 11.91 8.02 10.17
C LEU A 23 10.73 7.28 10.80
N PHE A 24 10.29 6.19 10.18
CA PHE A 24 9.21 5.34 10.71
C PHE A 24 9.51 3.86 10.57
N GLY A 25 9.59 3.35 9.33
CA GLY A 25 9.55 1.91 9.07
C GLY A 25 8.22 1.26 9.53
N SER A 26 8.07 -0.05 9.31
CA SER A 26 6.84 -0.77 9.64
C SER A 26 6.54 -0.77 11.14
N GLY A 27 7.55 -1.03 11.98
CA GLY A 27 7.43 -1.05 13.42
C GLY A 27 7.13 0.32 14.02
N GLY A 28 7.87 1.35 13.61
CA GLY A 28 7.67 2.71 14.09
C GLY A 28 6.33 3.31 13.68
N ARG A 29 5.91 3.08 12.43
CA ARG A 29 4.60 3.50 11.92
C ARG A 29 3.47 2.83 12.68
N ALA A 30 3.54 1.50 12.85
CA ALA A 30 2.53 0.76 13.59
C ALA A 30 2.44 1.20 15.05
N ALA A 31 3.59 1.36 15.73
CA ALA A 31 3.62 1.84 17.12
C ALA A 31 2.96 3.22 17.25
N THR A 32 3.24 4.13 16.32
CA THR A 32 2.63 5.47 16.28
C THR A 32 1.13 5.42 15.99
N ALA A 33 0.69 4.55 15.08
CA ALA A 33 -0.73 4.37 14.79
C ALA A 33 -1.52 3.85 16.02
N LEU A 34 -0.89 3.01 16.84
CA LEU A 34 -1.52 2.30 17.96
C LEU A 34 -1.79 3.15 19.20
N VAL A 35 -1.12 4.29 19.40
CA VAL A 35 -1.18 5.04 20.68
C VAL A 35 -2.57 5.56 21.03
N SER A 36 -3.45 5.73 20.05
CA SER A 36 -4.86 6.07 20.28
C SER A 36 -5.71 4.84 20.65
N HIS A 37 -5.29 3.63 20.29
CA HIS A 37 -6.11 2.41 20.44
C HIS A 37 -5.81 1.60 21.70
N VAL A 38 -4.69 1.84 22.38
CA VAL A 38 -4.25 1.08 23.57
C VAL A 38 -3.61 1.98 24.62
N ASN A 39 -3.53 1.53 25.87
CA ASN A 39 -2.90 2.32 26.94
C ASN A 39 -1.37 2.31 26.89
N GLN A 40 -0.77 1.23 26.37
CA GLN A 40 0.69 1.08 26.34
C GLN A 40 1.15 0.38 25.05
N VAL A 41 2.14 0.97 24.39
CA VAL A 41 2.83 0.39 23.23
C VAL A 41 4.32 0.30 23.56
N ASN A 42 4.88 -0.90 23.39
CA ASN A 42 6.33 -1.13 23.48
C ASN A 42 6.83 -1.59 22.11
N LEU A 43 7.66 -0.80 21.46
CA LEU A 43 8.30 -1.15 20.18
C LEU A 43 9.66 -1.78 20.43
N TYR A 44 9.88 -2.96 19.88
CA TYR A 44 11.15 -3.67 19.83
C TYR A 44 11.69 -3.60 18.40
N THR A 45 12.89 -3.03 18.23
CA THR A 45 13.50 -2.79 16.92
C THR A 45 15.01 -2.95 16.97
N TYR A 46 15.62 -3.24 15.83
CA TYR A 46 17.03 -2.95 15.62
C TYR A 46 17.20 -1.46 15.32
N ALA A 47 18.27 -0.83 15.81
CA ALA A 47 18.53 0.56 15.51
C ALA A 47 20.04 0.87 15.52
N HIS A 48 20.48 1.61 14.52
CA HIS A 48 21.79 2.29 14.57
C HIS A 48 21.74 3.41 15.62
N PRO A 49 22.83 3.73 16.35
CA PRO A 49 22.81 4.75 17.41
C PRO A 49 22.21 6.10 16.99
N ASP A 50 22.49 6.57 15.77
CA ASP A 50 21.92 7.83 15.25
C ASP A 50 20.39 7.76 15.06
N VAL A 51 19.91 6.63 14.52
CA VAL A 51 18.47 6.35 14.34
C VAL A 51 17.78 6.25 15.69
N GLU A 52 18.39 5.52 16.62
CA GLU A 52 17.89 5.35 17.98
C GLU A 52 17.71 6.69 18.69
N GLN A 53 18.74 7.53 18.66
CA GLN A 53 18.73 8.81 19.37
C GLN A 53 17.58 9.71 18.92
N ASP A 54 17.31 9.78 17.62
CA ASP A 54 16.25 10.63 17.07
C ASP A 54 14.88 9.99 17.20
N PHE A 55 14.77 8.69 16.95
CA PHE A 55 13.48 8.00 17.03
C PHE A 55 12.95 7.89 18.47
N VAL A 56 13.81 7.72 19.48
CA VAL A 56 13.39 7.71 20.89
C VAL A 56 12.78 9.06 21.31
N LYS A 57 13.27 10.18 20.78
CA LYS A 57 12.68 11.50 21.03
C LYS A 57 11.28 11.59 20.42
N ALA A 58 11.13 11.14 19.17
CA ALA A 58 9.84 11.10 18.50
C ALA A 58 8.83 10.18 19.23
N ALA A 59 9.27 8.99 19.64
CA ALA A 59 8.46 8.04 20.40
C ALA A 59 7.93 8.63 21.71
N LYS A 60 8.74 9.42 22.41
CA LYS A 60 8.31 10.14 23.63
C LYS A 60 7.22 11.18 23.36
N ILE A 61 7.27 11.87 22.22
CA ILE A 61 6.24 12.83 21.80
C ILE A 61 4.93 12.11 21.48
N TYR A 62 5.00 10.99 20.76
CA TYR A 62 3.83 10.19 20.42
C TYR A 62 3.27 9.37 21.60
N GLY A 63 4.09 9.07 22.61
CA GLY A 63 3.64 8.40 23.83
C GLY A 63 3.83 6.88 23.85
N PHE A 64 4.90 6.36 23.24
CA PHE A 64 5.25 4.93 23.31
C PHE A 64 6.71 4.69 23.71
N VAL A 65 7.02 3.47 24.15
CA VAL A 65 8.36 3.07 24.59
C VAL A 65 9.09 2.36 23.45
N VAL A 66 10.38 2.66 23.28
CA VAL A 66 11.27 1.95 22.35
C VAL A 66 12.28 1.12 23.13
N VAL A 67 12.42 -0.14 22.75
CA VAL A 67 13.43 -1.09 23.21
C VAL A 67 14.28 -1.47 22.00
N SER A 68 15.43 -0.83 21.90
CA SER A 68 16.37 -0.96 20.79
C SER A 68 17.37 -2.11 21.01
N THR A 69 17.68 -2.82 19.93
CA THR A 69 18.87 -3.68 19.83
C THR A 69 19.88 -3.00 18.89
N PRO A 70 21.13 -2.80 19.30
CA PRO A 70 22.10 -2.10 18.47
C PRO A 70 22.32 -2.76 17.11
N ALA A 71 22.29 -1.96 16.04
CA ALA A 71 22.62 -2.38 14.68
C ALA A 71 23.84 -1.61 14.16
N PRO A 72 24.73 -2.26 13.38
CA PRO A 72 25.96 -1.64 12.89
C PRO A 72 25.72 -0.64 11.74
N THR A 73 24.56 -0.71 11.08
CA THR A 73 24.24 0.11 9.90
C THR A 73 22.79 0.55 9.95
N GLY A 74 22.52 1.83 9.66
CA GLY A 74 21.17 2.32 9.39
C GLY A 74 20.68 1.86 8.02
N ILE A 75 19.35 1.68 7.89
CA ILE A 75 18.70 1.28 6.65
C ILE A 75 17.75 2.38 6.19
N SER A 76 17.76 2.67 4.88
CA SER A 76 16.82 3.57 4.21
C SER A 76 16.10 2.92 3.04
N PHE A 77 14.93 3.46 2.73
CA PHE A 77 14.10 3.12 1.60
C PHE A 77 13.85 4.38 0.78
N ASP A 78 14.33 4.39 -0.46
CA ASP A 78 14.19 5.53 -1.37
C ASP A 78 13.14 5.22 -2.45
N TYR A 79 12.13 6.06 -2.55
CA TYR A 79 10.99 5.94 -3.47
C TYR A 79 10.99 7.11 -4.45
N VAL A 80 10.62 6.87 -5.71
CA VAL A 80 10.34 7.97 -6.65
C VAL A 80 8.98 8.58 -6.33
N HIS A 81 7.96 7.73 -6.18
CA HIS A 81 6.63 8.07 -5.69
C HIS A 81 6.13 6.94 -4.76
N CYS A 82 4.99 7.13 -4.08
CA CYS A 82 4.58 6.20 -3.03
C CYS A 82 4.18 4.78 -3.51
N MET A 83 3.88 4.60 -4.81
CA MET A 83 3.72 3.29 -5.47
C MET A 83 5.02 2.66 -6.03
N SER A 84 6.17 3.31 -5.91
CA SER A 84 7.42 2.77 -6.48
C SER A 84 7.93 1.59 -5.65
N THR A 85 8.57 0.62 -6.32
CA THR A 85 9.45 -0.33 -5.60
C THR A 85 10.64 0.45 -5.03
N PRO A 86 10.87 0.43 -3.71
CA PRO A 86 11.94 1.22 -3.11
C PRO A 86 13.32 0.68 -3.46
N VAL A 87 14.29 1.59 -3.54
CA VAL A 87 15.71 1.25 -3.46
C VAL A 87 16.08 1.17 -1.98
N VAL A 88 16.47 -0.03 -1.53
CA VAL A 88 16.93 -0.25 -0.16
C VAL A 88 18.42 0.06 -0.04
N ARG A 89 18.80 0.86 0.96
CA ARG A 89 20.21 1.16 1.27
C ARG A 89 20.55 0.79 2.71
N PRO A 90 21.70 0.15 2.96
CA PRO A 90 22.59 -0.44 1.96
C PRO A 90 21.88 -1.57 1.18
N PRO A 91 22.40 -1.98 0.01
CA PRO A 91 21.83 -3.10 -0.72
C PRO A 91 21.68 -4.33 0.17
N LEU A 92 20.59 -5.11 0.01
CA LEU A 92 20.24 -6.23 0.89
C LEU A 92 21.42 -7.18 1.21
N ALA A 93 22.28 -7.47 0.22
CA ALA A 93 23.46 -8.31 0.39
C ALA A 93 24.54 -7.77 1.35
N ARG A 94 24.44 -6.51 1.76
CA ARG A 94 25.34 -5.83 2.71
C ARG A 94 24.71 -5.61 4.08
N ILE A 95 23.46 -5.98 4.26
CA ILE A 95 22.80 -5.91 5.57
C ILE A 95 23.28 -7.12 6.38
N THR A 96 23.92 -6.86 7.52
CA THR A 96 24.38 -7.91 8.42
C THR A 96 23.19 -8.54 9.13
N ALA A 97 23.05 -9.87 9.02
CA ALA A 97 22.08 -10.61 9.81
C ALA A 97 22.46 -10.60 11.30
N LEU A 98 21.51 -10.21 12.15
CA LEU A 98 21.63 -10.09 13.59
C LEU A 98 20.82 -11.20 14.28
N GLU A 99 21.17 -11.48 15.53
CA GLU A 99 20.45 -12.44 16.36
C GLU A 99 19.00 -11.99 16.60
N PRO A 100 18.01 -12.92 16.59
CA PRO A 100 16.61 -12.57 16.76
C PRO A 100 16.32 -11.83 18.07
N ILE A 101 15.45 -10.81 18.00
CA ILE A 101 14.92 -10.15 19.19
C ILE A 101 13.91 -11.09 19.84
N ASN A 102 14.13 -11.43 21.11
CA ASN A 102 13.23 -12.29 21.88
C ASN A 102 12.20 -11.43 22.62
N VAL A 103 10.92 -11.67 22.36
CA VAL A 103 9.81 -10.92 22.99
C VAL A 103 8.77 -11.88 23.53
N SER A 104 8.45 -11.74 24.82
CA SER A 104 7.31 -12.42 25.44
C SER A 104 6.33 -11.37 25.95
N ALA A 105 5.08 -11.44 25.48
CA ALA A 105 4.04 -10.50 25.83
C ALA A 105 2.66 -11.11 25.60
N ASP A 106 1.62 -10.61 26.29
CA ASP A 106 0.25 -11.12 26.10
C ASP A 106 -0.24 -10.92 24.65
N THR A 107 0.06 -9.75 24.05
CA THR A 107 -0.27 -9.43 22.67
C THR A 107 0.94 -8.88 21.91
N VAL A 108 1.22 -9.43 20.74
CA VAL A 108 2.33 -9.04 19.86
C VAL A 108 1.84 -8.74 18.43
N LEU A 109 2.29 -7.62 17.86
CA LEU A 109 2.29 -7.38 16.42
C LEU A 109 3.72 -7.56 15.92
N ARG A 110 3.97 -8.61 15.14
CA ARG A 110 5.28 -8.95 14.59
C ARG A 110 5.33 -8.61 13.11
N PHE A 111 6.33 -7.83 12.72
CA PHE A 111 6.71 -7.58 11.34
C PHE A 111 7.96 -8.38 10.97
N GLY A 112 8.13 -8.66 9.67
CA GLY A 112 9.44 -8.95 9.11
C GLY A 112 10.38 -7.74 9.21
N MET A 113 11.68 -8.00 9.34
CA MET A 113 12.73 -6.99 9.41
C MET A 113 13.91 -7.41 8.53
N LEU A 114 14.73 -6.44 8.13
CA LEU A 114 15.86 -6.69 7.24
C LEU A 114 17.13 -7.12 7.99
N GLU A 115 17.30 -6.65 9.22
CA GLU A 115 18.48 -6.95 10.04
C GLU A 115 18.41 -8.32 10.69
N GLY A 116 17.22 -8.83 10.99
CA GLY A 116 17.02 -10.06 11.76
C GLY A 116 15.53 -10.37 11.89
N SER A 117 15.16 -11.20 12.88
CA SER A 117 13.76 -11.58 13.09
C SER A 117 13.31 -11.31 14.53
N GLY A 118 11.99 -11.21 14.72
CA GLY A 118 11.37 -11.25 16.04
C GLY A 118 11.01 -12.68 16.40
N LYS A 119 11.63 -13.26 17.44
CA LYS A 119 11.20 -14.53 18.03
C LYS A 119 10.22 -14.23 19.16
N VAL A 120 8.95 -14.57 18.94
CA VAL A 120 7.85 -14.14 19.82
C VAL A 120 7.22 -15.32 20.55
N ASP A 121 6.88 -15.11 21.81
CA ASP A 121 6.05 -16.01 22.63
C ASP A 121 4.88 -15.20 23.18
N ALA A 122 3.68 -15.41 22.62
CA ALA A 122 2.52 -14.58 22.89
C ALA A 122 1.23 -15.36 23.11
N LYS A 123 0.26 -14.77 23.81
CA LYS A 123 -1.10 -15.33 23.75
C LYS A 123 -1.77 -14.97 22.43
N TRP A 124 -1.67 -13.71 22.02
CA TRP A 124 -2.23 -13.24 20.76
C TRP A 124 -1.14 -12.63 19.89
N CYS A 125 -1.01 -13.11 18.66
CA CYS A 125 -0.02 -12.61 17.71
C CYS A 125 -0.67 -12.26 16.37
N VAL A 126 -0.40 -11.05 15.89
CA VAL A 126 -0.60 -10.69 14.49
C VAL A 126 0.76 -10.67 13.80
N TYR A 127 0.89 -11.42 12.71
CA TYR A 127 2.12 -11.53 11.94
C TYR A 127 1.94 -10.96 10.53
N ASP A 128 2.77 -9.97 10.19
CA ASP A 128 2.90 -9.42 8.84
C ASP A 128 4.36 -9.62 8.35
N PRO A 129 4.61 -10.50 7.37
CA PRO A 129 5.96 -10.90 7.02
C PRO A 129 6.80 -9.82 6.31
N GLN A 130 6.19 -8.74 5.80
CA GLN A 130 6.90 -7.60 5.17
C GLN A 130 7.99 -8.01 4.17
N SER A 131 7.70 -8.95 3.26
CA SER A 131 8.72 -9.50 2.35
C SER A 131 8.13 -9.92 1.01
N ALA A 132 8.48 -9.16 -0.03
CA ALA A 132 8.02 -9.41 -1.39
C ALA A 132 8.60 -10.68 -2.04
N PHE A 133 9.75 -11.20 -1.56
CA PHE A 133 10.49 -12.25 -2.25
C PHE A 133 10.52 -13.59 -1.52
N ARG A 134 10.74 -13.58 -0.20
CA ARG A 134 10.81 -14.79 0.63
C ARG A 134 10.29 -14.46 2.03
N PRO A 135 8.97 -14.41 2.24
CA PRO A 135 8.41 -14.22 3.56
C PRO A 135 8.79 -15.40 4.46
N GLU A 136 9.42 -15.09 5.60
CA GLU A 136 9.72 -16.08 6.63
C GLU A 136 8.39 -16.65 7.17
N SER A 137 8.32 -17.95 7.36
CA SER A 137 7.16 -18.57 8.00
C SER A 137 7.14 -18.18 9.49
N PHE A 138 5.98 -17.82 10.05
CA PHE A 138 5.85 -17.44 11.48
C PHE A 138 6.59 -18.41 12.42
N TRP A 139 6.39 -19.72 12.22
CA TRP A 139 6.92 -20.79 13.06
C TRP A 139 8.41 -21.11 12.87
N GLU A 140 9.07 -20.58 11.84
CA GLU A 140 10.40 -21.02 11.40
C GLU A 140 11.50 -20.71 12.41
N ASN A 141 11.46 -19.52 13.03
CA ASN A 141 12.36 -19.13 14.11
C ASN A 141 11.95 -19.64 15.50
N GLY A 142 10.94 -20.51 15.57
CA GLY A 142 10.40 -21.05 16.82
C GLY A 142 9.50 -20.09 17.59
N SER A 143 8.92 -19.09 16.92
CA SER A 143 7.85 -18.27 17.50
C SER A 143 6.59 -19.09 17.80
N GLN A 144 5.89 -18.70 18.85
CA GLN A 144 4.68 -19.37 19.34
C GLN A 144 3.60 -18.34 19.65
N ALA A 145 2.34 -18.72 19.39
CA ALA A 145 1.18 -17.95 19.76
C ALA A 145 -0.01 -18.88 20.07
N GLU A 146 -0.79 -18.60 21.12
CA GLU A 146 -2.04 -19.33 21.38
C GLU A 146 -3.09 -19.02 20.30
N HIS A 147 -3.19 -17.73 19.92
CA HIS A 147 -4.03 -17.20 18.86
C HIS A 147 -3.17 -16.47 17.83
N LEU A 148 -3.20 -16.92 16.57
CA LEU A 148 -2.38 -16.37 15.50
C LEU A 148 -3.25 -15.83 14.35
N ALA A 149 -3.04 -14.56 13.99
CA ALA A 149 -3.50 -14.00 12.73
C ALA A 149 -2.30 -13.71 11.81
N ILE A 150 -2.43 -14.07 10.53
CA ILE A 150 -1.45 -13.72 9.49
C ILE A 150 -2.09 -12.65 8.60
N VAL A 151 -1.46 -11.48 8.49
CA VAL A 151 -1.93 -10.35 7.69
C VAL A 151 -0.88 -10.05 6.64
N ALA A 152 -1.15 -10.42 5.38
CA ALA A 152 -0.16 -10.30 4.32
C ALA A 152 -0.81 -10.01 2.96
N ASN A 153 -0.04 -9.52 2.00
CA ASN A 153 -0.54 -9.30 0.65
C ASN A 153 -0.72 -10.63 -0.12
N ARG A 154 -1.39 -10.57 -1.28
CA ARG A 154 -1.66 -11.77 -2.10
C ARG A 154 -0.40 -12.59 -2.42
N SER A 155 0.68 -11.94 -2.83
CA SER A 155 1.93 -12.60 -3.22
C SER A 155 2.62 -13.27 -2.03
N GLU A 156 2.61 -12.62 -0.87
CA GLU A 156 3.16 -13.15 0.37
C GLU A 156 2.38 -14.37 0.86
N ILE A 157 1.05 -14.33 0.80
CA ILE A 157 0.18 -15.45 1.16
C ILE A 157 0.44 -16.64 0.24
N ILE A 158 0.52 -16.40 -1.08
CA ILE A 158 0.89 -17.42 -2.08
C ILE A 158 2.24 -18.05 -1.72
N ALA A 159 3.26 -17.23 -1.47
CA ALA A 159 4.61 -17.69 -1.13
C ALA A 159 4.65 -18.52 0.16
N MET A 160 3.94 -18.11 1.22
CA MET A 160 3.90 -18.85 2.49
C MET A 160 3.03 -20.12 2.44
N GLY A 161 1.95 -20.11 1.65
CA GLY A 161 1.00 -21.21 1.54
C GLY A 161 1.36 -22.27 0.51
N GLY A 162 2.33 -22.01 -0.37
CA GLY A 162 2.88 -23.00 -1.31
C GLY A 162 1.97 -23.34 -2.50
N SER A 163 0.99 -22.49 -2.82
CA SER A 163 0.08 -22.63 -3.97
C SER A 163 0.10 -21.36 -4.81
N SER A 164 -0.25 -21.44 -6.10
CA SER A 164 -0.44 -20.29 -6.99
C SER A 164 -1.76 -19.53 -6.75
N ASP A 165 -2.65 -20.12 -5.96
CA ASP A 165 -3.94 -19.56 -5.60
C ASP A 165 -3.93 -19.06 -4.14
N SER A 166 -4.33 -17.81 -3.94
CA SER A 166 -4.31 -17.15 -2.63
C SER A 166 -5.33 -17.69 -1.64
N GLU A 167 -6.48 -18.17 -2.10
CA GLU A 167 -7.49 -18.78 -1.23
C GLU A 167 -7.00 -20.16 -0.75
N ILE A 168 -6.44 -20.98 -1.64
CA ILE A 168 -5.84 -22.27 -1.28
C ILE A 168 -4.69 -22.05 -0.29
N SER A 169 -3.80 -21.09 -0.56
CA SER A 169 -2.71 -20.74 0.35
C SER A 169 -3.19 -20.24 1.72
N ALA A 170 -4.23 -19.41 1.77
CA ALA A 170 -4.81 -18.95 3.03
C ALA A 170 -5.37 -20.13 3.85
N LYS A 171 -6.10 -21.05 3.22
CA LYS A 171 -6.61 -22.28 3.87
C LYS A 171 -5.49 -23.21 4.36
N ALA A 172 -4.38 -23.29 3.64
CA ALA A 172 -3.21 -24.04 4.07
C ALA A 172 -2.58 -23.47 5.36
N LEU A 173 -2.50 -22.14 5.46
CA LEU A 173 -2.01 -21.45 6.67
C LEU A 173 -2.95 -21.65 7.87
N LEU A 174 -4.27 -21.66 7.66
CA LEU A 174 -5.25 -22.01 8.71
C LEU A 174 -5.07 -23.44 9.22
N THR A 175 -4.81 -24.39 8.32
CA THR A 175 -4.52 -25.80 8.68
C THR A 175 -3.21 -25.92 9.47
N ARG A 176 -2.21 -25.07 9.19
CA ARG A 176 -0.94 -25.03 9.92
C ARG A 176 -1.01 -24.41 11.32
N GLY A 177 -2.14 -23.82 11.70
CA GLY A 177 -2.35 -23.30 13.06
C GLY A 177 -2.70 -21.81 13.15
N ALA A 178 -2.78 -21.09 12.03
CA ALA A 178 -3.38 -19.75 12.07
C ALA A 178 -4.88 -19.85 12.37
N GLU A 179 -5.39 -18.94 13.19
CA GLU A 179 -6.82 -18.76 13.46
C GLU A 179 -7.46 -17.86 12.41
N VAL A 180 -6.73 -16.82 11.99
CA VAL A 180 -7.17 -15.85 10.98
C VAL A 180 -6.09 -15.67 9.93
N VAL A 181 -6.49 -15.60 8.67
CA VAL A 181 -5.62 -15.14 7.58
C VAL A 181 -6.31 -13.99 6.87
N VAL A 182 -5.65 -12.83 6.80
CA VAL A 182 -6.12 -11.66 6.07
C VAL A 182 -5.25 -11.47 4.84
N VAL A 183 -5.89 -11.53 3.66
CA VAL A 183 -5.24 -11.32 2.37
C VAL A 183 -5.50 -9.90 1.89
N LYS A 184 -4.51 -9.01 2.07
CA LYS A 184 -4.53 -7.62 1.58
C LYS A 184 -4.44 -7.63 0.05
N SER A 185 -5.45 -7.07 -0.61
CA SER A 185 -5.60 -7.09 -2.09
C SER A 185 -5.66 -5.68 -2.69
N GLY A 186 -5.00 -4.71 -2.02
CA GLY A 186 -4.90 -3.33 -2.48
C GLY A 186 -6.28 -2.73 -2.78
N PRO A 187 -6.52 -2.22 -4.00
CA PRO A 187 -7.82 -1.65 -4.37
C PRO A 187 -9.01 -2.62 -4.34
N ALA A 188 -8.76 -3.94 -4.36
CA ALA A 188 -9.82 -4.94 -4.23
C ALA A 188 -10.24 -5.16 -2.76
N GLY A 189 -9.63 -4.44 -1.81
CA GLY A 189 -9.91 -4.55 -0.39
C GLY A 189 -9.11 -5.67 0.28
N ALA A 190 -9.73 -6.34 1.25
CA ALA A 190 -9.14 -7.45 2.00
C ALA A 190 -10.10 -8.63 2.09
N TYR A 191 -9.54 -9.84 2.11
CA TYR A 191 -10.31 -11.06 2.33
C TYR A 191 -9.89 -11.70 3.65
N VAL A 192 -10.86 -12.01 4.51
CA VAL A 192 -10.64 -12.59 5.82
C VAL A 192 -11.07 -14.04 5.80
N TYR A 193 -10.13 -14.93 6.12
CA TYR A 193 -10.32 -16.37 6.18
C TYR A 193 -10.23 -16.84 7.63
N THR A 194 -11.20 -17.65 8.05
CA THR A 194 -11.21 -18.39 9.32
C THR A 194 -11.60 -19.84 9.04
N ARG A 195 -11.48 -20.75 10.02
CA ARG A 195 -11.79 -22.18 9.81
C ARG A 195 -13.26 -22.47 9.56
N ASP A 196 -14.14 -21.80 10.30
CA ASP A 196 -15.55 -22.21 10.43
C ASP A 196 -16.55 -21.24 9.79
N SER A 197 -16.06 -20.12 9.22
CA SER A 197 -16.93 -19.09 8.61
C SER A 197 -16.72 -18.99 7.11
N ALA A 198 -17.73 -18.48 6.42
CA ALA A 198 -17.59 -18.05 5.04
C ALA A 198 -16.50 -16.95 4.94
N VAL A 199 -15.83 -16.90 3.80
CA VAL A 199 -14.83 -15.86 3.52
C VAL A 199 -15.51 -14.50 3.56
N ALA A 200 -15.04 -13.61 4.43
CA ALA A 200 -15.54 -12.24 4.49
C ALA A 200 -14.72 -11.36 3.54
N HIS A 201 -15.40 -10.60 2.70
CA HIS A 201 -14.79 -9.57 1.86
C HIS A 201 -15.02 -8.20 2.48
N VAL A 202 -13.93 -7.51 2.77
CA VAL A 202 -13.91 -6.13 3.25
C VAL A 202 -13.50 -5.24 2.09
N PRO A 203 -14.31 -4.25 1.66
CA PRO A 203 -13.96 -3.40 0.54
C PRO A 203 -12.79 -2.46 0.89
N ALA A 204 -12.09 -1.98 -0.13
CA ALA A 204 -11.25 -0.80 0.05
C ALA A 204 -12.14 0.44 0.22
N TYR A 205 -11.65 1.50 0.85
CA TYR A 205 -12.39 2.75 1.02
C TYR A 205 -11.72 3.88 0.25
N ARG A 206 -12.49 4.62 -0.54
CA ARG A 206 -11.97 5.74 -1.34
C ARG A 206 -11.45 6.86 -0.46
N SER A 207 -10.31 7.41 -0.87
CA SER A 207 -9.74 8.64 -0.37
C SER A 207 -9.61 9.65 -1.49
N ASP A 208 -9.66 10.93 -1.17
CA ASP A 208 -9.54 11.99 -2.19
C ASP A 208 -8.11 12.08 -2.72
N LEU A 209 -7.13 11.97 -1.81
CA LEU A 209 -5.70 11.80 -2.11
C LEU A 209 -5.24 10.38 -1.77
N VAL A 210 -4.16 9.91 -2.41
CA VAL A 210 -3.64 8.56 -2.17
C VAL A 210 -2.15 8.55 -1.87
N TRP A 211 -1.83 8.12 -0.65
CA TRP A 211 -0.50 7.81 -0.17
C TRP A 211 -0.38 6.35 0.26
N THR A 212 0.47 5.57 -0.42
CA THR A 212 0.53 4.11 -0.21
C THR A 212 1.67 3.66 0.71
N ILE A 213 2.74 4.44 0.88
CA ILE A 213 3.86 4.08 1.76
C ILE A 213 3.32 3.95 3.19
N GLY A 214 3.43 2.76 3.77
CA GLY A 214 3.01 2.50 5.15
C GLY A 214 1.53 2.20 5.37
N SER A 215 0.71 2.23 4.31
CA SER A 215 -0.71 1.86 4.39
C SER A 215 -0.91 0.44 4.93
N GLY A 216 -0.07 -0.51 4.51
CA GLY A 216 -0.08 -1.88 5.01
C GLY A 216 0.24 -2.00 6.51
N ASP A 217 1.11 -1.14 7.03
CA ASP A 217 1.49 -1.13 8.45
C ASP A 217 0.35 -0.60 9.31
N VAL A 218 -0.32 0.45 8.84
CA VAL A 218 -1.54 1.00 9.48
C VAL A 218 -2.63 -0.07 9.50
N PHE A 219 -2.82 -0.81 8.40
CA PHE A 219 -3.76 -1.92 8.38
C PHE A 219 -3.44 -2.96 9.46
N ALA A 220 -2.19 -3.45 9.50
CA ALA A 220 -1.77 -4.47 10.46
C ALA A 220 -1.87 -3.99 11.90
N ALA A 221 -1.51 -2.72 12.17
CA ALA A 221 -1.63 -2.07 13.46
C ALA A 221 -3.08 -2.03 13.96
N ILE A 222 -4.00 -1.50 13.15
CA ILE A 222 -5.40 -1.38 13.55
C ILE A 222 -6.07 -2.74 13.66
N PHE A 223 -5.75 -3.66 12.75
CA PHE A 223 -6.22 -5.04 12.87
C PHE A 223 -5.74 -5.67 14.18
N ALA A 224 -4.46 -5.52 14.55
CA ALA A 224 -3.91 -6.05 15.80
C ALA A 224 -4.56 -5.41 17.05
N ALA A 225 -4.78 -4.09 17.05
CA ALA A 225 -5.51 -3.47 18.16
C ALA A 225 -6.92 -4.06 18.31
N GLN A 226 -7.68 -4.16 17.22
CA GLN A 226 -9.07 -4.58 17.31
C GLN A 226 -9.22 -6.07 17.57
N TRP A 227 -8.54 -6.93 16.82
CA TRP A 227 -8.64 -8.39 16.96
C TRP A 227 -7.82 -8.90 18.17
N ALA A 228 -6.55 -8.51 18.27
CA ALA A 228 -5.62 -9.07 19.24
C ALA A 228 -5.57 -8.34 20.59
N VAL A 229 -6.13 -7.15 20.75
CA VAL A 229 -6.24 -6.49 22.07
C VAL A 229 -7.69 -6.41 22.52
N HIS A 230 -8.58 -5.93 21.66
CA HIS A 230 -10.00 -5.71 21.99
C HIS A 230 -10.91 -6.91 21.70
N ARG A 231 -10.37 -8.03 21.19
CA ARG A 231 -11.11 -9.29 20.91
C ARG A 231 -12.30 -9.09 19.96
N THR A 232 -12.18 -8.11 19.06
CA THR A 232 -13.19 -7.83 18.04
C THR A 232 -13.18 -8.94 16.99
N ALA A 233 -14.35 -9.22 16.40
CA ALA A 233 -14.47 -10.20 15.32
C ALA A 233 -13.52 -9.87 14.15
N PRO A 234 -12.90 -10.88 13.49
CA PRO A 234 -11.87 -10.66 12.48
C PRO A 234 -12.30 -9.78 11.29
N ASP A 235 -13.53 -9.94 10.81
CA ASP A 235 -14.13 -9.15 9.74
C ASP A 235 -14.33 -7.69 10.14
N THR A 236 -14.84 -7.44 11.34
CA THR A 236 -15.03 -6.10 11.89
C THR A 236 -13.68 -5.41 12.16
N ALA A 237 -12.67 -6.15 12.63
CA ALA A 237 -11.32 -5.65 12.81
C ALA A 237 -10.67 -5.24 11.46
N ALA A 238 -10.85 -6.05 10.41
CA ALA A 238 -10.35 -5.75 9.06
C ALA A 238 -11.09 -4.58 8.40
N GLU A 239 -12.39 -4.42 8.66
CA GLU A 239 -13.19 -3.27 8.24
C GLU A 239 -12.69 -1.96 8.85
N LEU A 240 -12.47 -1.93 10.18
CA LEU A 240 -11.86 -0.77 10.86
C LEU A 240 -10.45 -0.47 10.35
N ALA A 241 -9.64 -1.51 10.11
CA ALA A 241 -8.32 -1.35 9.52
C ALA A 241 -8.38 -0.75 8.11
N SER A 242 -9.31 -1.18 7.27
CA SER A 242 -9.49 -0.66 5.90
C SER A 242 -9.90 0.82 5.89
N ARG A 243 -10.76 1.23 6.83
CA ARG A 243 -11.13 2.64 7.02
C ARG A 243 -9.96 3.49 7.50
N ALA A 244 -9.16 2.96 8.44
CA ALA A 244 -7.96 3.64 8.91
C ALA A 244 -6.94 3.84 7.79
N VAL A 245 -6.76 2.83 6.93
CA VAL A 245 -5.93 2.95 5.72
C VAL A 245 -6.42 4.05 4.80
N SER A 246 -7.72 4.15 4.56
CA SER A 246 -8.27 5.21 3.70
C SER A 246 -8.01 6.61 4.27
N HIS A 247 -8.20 6.80 5.57
CA HIS A 247 -7.88 8.07 6.22
C HIS A 247 -6.37 8.38 6.17
N TYR A 248 -5.53 7.38 6.44
CA TYR A 248 -4.08 7.55 6.37
C TYR A 248 -3.61 7.85 4.93
N ALA A 249 -4.14 7.16 3.93
CA ALA A 249 -3.79 7.38 2.54
C ALA A 249 -4.15 8.80 2.08
N GLU A 250 -5.21 9.39 2.64
CA GLU A 250 -5.62 10.76 2.32
C GLU A 250 -4.78 11.84 3.01
N THR A 251 -4.39 11.59 4.26
CA THR A 251 -3.88 12.65 5.16
C THR A 251 -2.43 12.45 5.60
N MET A 252 -1.91 11.23 5.45
CA MET A 252 -0.66 10.76 6.05
C MET A 252 -0.61 10.93 7.58
N ALA A 253 -1.75 11.14 8.23
CA ALA A 253 -1.83 11.50 9.63
C ALA A 253 -1.65 10.29 10.55
N LEU A 254 -0.85 10.49 11.58
CA LEU A 254 -0.68 9.58 12.71
C LEU A 254 -0.68 10.39 14.01
N PRO A 255 -1.21 9.87 15.14
CA PRO A 255 -1.81 8.54 15.33
C PRO A 255 -3.10 8.29 14.53
N ALA A 256 -3.51 7.03 14.41
CA ALA A 256 -4.74 6.69 13.71
C ALA A 256 -5.98 7.18 14.49
N LEU A 257 -7.06 7.50 13.76
CA LEU A 257 -8.34 7.89 14.36
C LEU A 257 -8.93 6.75 15.21
N GLN A 258 -9.65 7.13 16.26
CA GLN A 258 -10.34 6.16 17.11
C GLN A 258 -11.39 5.36 16.32
N PRO A 259 -11.73 4.13 16.74
CA PRO A 259 -12.69 3.28 16.03
C PRO A 259 -14.04 3.97 15.75
N GLN A 260 -14.58 4.73 16.71
CA GLN A 260 -15.83 5.47 16.55
C GLN A 260 -15.73 6.51 15.42
N GLN A 261 -14.64 7.29 15.40
CA GLN A 261 -14.38 8.30 14.37
C GLN A 261 -14.19 7.68 12.98
N LEU A 262 -13.58 6.49 12.89
CA LEU A 262 -13.42 5.75 11.63
C LEU A 262 -14.77 5.29 11.04
N VAL A 263 -15.69 4.87 11.91
CA VAL A 263 -17.04 4.46 11.50
C VAL A 263 -17.88 5.66 11.10
N GLU A 264 -17.79 6.76 11.85
CA GLU A 264 -18.53 8.01 11.60
C GLU A 264 -18.03 8.77 10.36
N ALA A 265 -16.73 8.64 10.03
CA ALA A 265 -16.15 9.25 8.84
C ALA A 265 -16.82 8.68 7.56
N PRO A 266 -17.48 9.51 6.74
CA PRO A 266 -18.12 9.05 5.53
C PRO A 266 -17.04 8.59 4.54
N ARG A 267 -17.01 7.29 4.25
CA ARG A 267 -16.11 6.69 3.28
C ARG A 267 -16.89 5.86 2.28
N THR A 268 -16.67 6.13 1.00
CA THR A 268 -17.29 5.36 -0.08
C THR A 268 -16.52 4.06 -0.27
N ALA A 269 -17.22 2.93 -0.12
CA ALA A 269 -16.66 1.63 -0.46
C ALA A 269 -16.23 1.64 -1.93
N SER A 270 -14.97 1.33 -2.18
CA SER A 270 -14.40 1.16 -3.50
C SER A 270 -14.35 -0.31 -3.86
N SER A 271 -14.64 -0.59 -5.13
CA SER A 271 -14.24 -1.82 -5.77
C SER A 271 -13.35 -1.47 -6.95
N THR A 272 -12.22 -2.17 -7.09
CA THR A 272 -11.59 -2.24 -8.40
C THR A 272 -12.44 -3.07 -9.32
N VAL A 273 -12.75 -2.48 -10.47
CA VAL A 273 -13.43 -3.19 -11.53
C VAL A 273 -12.40 -3.44 -12.60
N LYS A 274 -12.23 -4.72 -12.95
CA LYS A 274 -11.48 -5.12 -14.13
C LYS A 274 -11.98 -4.28 -15.30
N GLY A 275 -11.06 -3.64 -16.00
CA GLY A 275 -11.40 -2.79 -17.13
C GLY A 275 -10.16 -2.45 -17.94
N LYS A 276 -10.41 -2.00 -19.16
CA LYS A 276 -9.40 -1.61 -20.13
C LYS A 276 -9.25 -0.08 -20.14
N VAL A 277 -8.04 0.40 -19.92
CA VAL A 277 -7.67 1.81 -19.93
C VAL A 277 -6.90 2.11 -21.20
N TYR A 278 -7.32 3.16 -21.90
CA TYR A 278 -6.52 3.76 -22.95
C TYR A 278 -5.57 4.80 -22.33
N LEU A 279 -4.27 4.61 -22.49
CA LEU A 279 -3.22 5.49 -21.96
C LEU A 279 -2.78 6.50 -23.02
N ALA A 280 -3.39 7.68 -22.96
CA ALA A 280 -3.06 8.84 -23.80
C ALA A 280 -1.91 9.63 -23.16
N SER A 281 -0.82 9.86 -23.87
CA SER A 281 0.35 10.56 -23.33
C SER A 281 1.28 11.01 -24.45
N PRO A 282 2.00 12.14 -24.30
CA PRO A 282 3.18 12.39 -25.09
C PRO A 282 4.30 11.39 -24.73
N PHE A 283 5.23 11.18 -25.66
CA PHE A 283 6.38 10.28 -25.49
C PHE A 283 7.59 10.71 -26.34
N PHE A 284 7.76 12.02 -26.53
CA PHE A 284 8.75 12.61 -27.47
C PHE A 284 10.14 12.78 -26.86
N ASN A 285 10.25 12.74 -25.53
CA ASN A 285 11.51 12.83 -24.81
C ASN A 285 11.59 11.78 -23.69
N LEU A 286 12.77 11.65 -23.08
CA LEU A 286 13.03 10.64 -22.04
C LEU A 286 12.09 10.75 -20.84
N GLY A 287 11.80 11.97 -20.37
CA GLY A 287 10.93 12.18 -19.20
C GLY A 287 9.48 11.75 -19.49
N GLN A 288 8.95 12.14 -20.65
CA GLN A 288 7.63 11.70 -21.11
C GLN A 288 7.57 10.18 -21.32
N ARG A 289 8.62 9.59 -21.90
CA ARG A 289 8.69 8.14 -22.09
C ARG A 289 8.73 7.39 -20.76
N TRP A 290 9.48 7.88 -19.79
CA TRP A 290 9.53 7.29 -18.46
C TRP A 290 8.16 7.34 -17.76
N LEU A 291 7.48 8.48 -17.83
CA LEU A 291 6.18 8.67 -17.17
C LEU A 291 5.09 7.76 -17.77
N VAL A 292 5.03 7.59 -19.09
CA VAL A 292 4.06 6.68 -19.73
C VAL A 292 4.34 5.21 -19.39
N ASP A 293 5.61 4.80 -19.35
CA ASP A 293 5.99 3.43 -18.98
C ASP A 293 5.62 3.16 -17.51
N GLU A 294 5.86 4.14 -16.62
CA GLU A 294 5.54 4.04 -15.20
C GLU A 294 4.03 4.06 -14.91
N ALA A 295 3.26 4.89 -15.61
CA ALA A 295 1.80 4.90 -15.53
C ALA A 295 1.21 3.56 -15.98
N ARG A 296 1.72 3.00 -17.09
CA ARG A 296 1.30 1.69 -17.60
C ARG A 296 1.58 0.57 -16.61
N ARG A 297 2.78 0.54 -16.01
CA ARG A 297 3.14 -0.42 -14.97
C ARG A 297 2.20 -0.32 -13.77
N SER A 298 2.00 0.89 -13.26
CA SER A 298 1.22 1.14 -12.05
C SER A 298 -0.27 0.82 -12.23
N LEU A 299 -0.88 1.19 -13.37
CA LEU A 299 -2.26 0.82 -13.69
C LEU A 299 -2.46 -0.69 -13.77
N ARG A 300 -1.48 -1.43 -14.32
CA ARG A 300 -1.50 -2.90 -14.35
C ARG A 300 -1.40 -3.51 -12.97
N GLU A 301 -0.57 -2.95 -12.09
CA GLU A 301 -0.48 -3.37 -10.68
C GLU A 301 -1.79 -3.13 -9.92
N LEU A 302 -2.55 -2.08 -10.28
CA LEU A 302 -3.90 -1.84 -9.78
C LEU A 302 -4.97 -2.77 -10.39
N GLY A 303 -4.57 -3.68 -11.28
CA GLY A 303 -5.43 -4.71 -11.88
C GLY A 303 -6.14 -4.29 -13.18
N MET A 304 -5.70 -3.21 -13.81
CA MET A 304 -6.26 -2.74 -15.09
C MET A 304 -5.56 -3.39 -16.29
N GLU A 305 -6.31 -3.65 -17.36
CA GLU A 305 -5.73 -3.85 -18.68
C GLU A 305 -5.39 -2.47 -19.27
N VAL A 306 -4.21 -2.32 -19.88
CA VAL A 306 -3.75 -1.01 -20.36
C VAL A 306 -3.29 -1.12 -21.80
N PHE A 307 -3.99 -0.41 -22.67
CA PHE A 307 -3.58 -0.12 -24.04
C PHE A 307 -2.81 1.20 -24.07
N SER A 308 -1.69 1.25 -24.77
CA SER A 308 -0.87 2.45 -24.92
C SER A 308 -0.34 2.56 -26.34
N PRO A 309 -0.61 3.66 -27.07
CA PRO A 309 -0.18 3.83 -28.47
C PRO A 309 1.30 3.53 -28.71
N VAL A 310 2.17 4.08 -27.87
CA VAL A 310 3.63 3.91 -27.99
C VAL A 310 4.10 2.47 -27.78
N HIS A 311 3.29 1.63 -27.13
CA HIS A 311 3.64 0.26 -26.81
C HIS A 311 2.96 -0.78 -27.70
N ASP A 312 1.69 -0.55 -28.04
CA ASP A 312 0.81 -1.56 -28.62
C ASP A 312 0.59 -1.33 -30.11
N VAL A 313 0.79 -0.11 -30.61
CA VAL A 313 0.81 0.21 -32.06
C VAL A 313 2.24 0.49 -32.52
N GLY A 314 2.95 1.35 -31.79
CA GLY A 314 4.31 1.76 -32.13
C GLY A 314 4.37 2.79 -33.27
N PRO A 315 5.59 3.13 -33.74
CA PRO A 315 5.77 4.15 -34.77
C PRO A 315 5.27 3.66 -36.14
N GLY A 316 4.64 4.54 -36.91
CA GLY A 316 4.14 4.20 -38.24
C GLY A 316 3.52 5.39 -39.00
N PRO A 317 3.10 5.18 -40.26
CA PRO A 317 2.43 6.21 -41.04
C PRO A 317 1.06 6.56 -40.44
N ALA A 318 0.65 7.82 -40.56
CA ALA A 318 -0.60 8.33 -39.96
C ALA A 318 -1.86 7.57 -40.40
N GLN A 319 -1.88 7.04 -41.63
CA GLN A 319 -2.99 6.27 -42.19
C GLN A 319 -3.15 4.88 -41.55
N VAL A 320 -2.15 4.43 -40.79
CA VAL A 320 -2.18 3.16 -40.05
C VAL A 320 -2.33 3.43 -38.56
N VAL A 321 -1.47 4.28 -38.00
CA VAL A 321 -1.42 4.54 -36.56
C VAL A 321 -2.73 5.18 -36.06
N GLY A 322 -3.18 6.26 -36.69
CA GLY A 322 -4.38 6.99 -36.25
C GLY A 322 -5.64 6.11 -36.20
N PRO A 323 -5.97 5.34 -37.26
CA PRO A 323 -7.11 4.43 -37.22
C PRO A 323 -7.01 3.33 -36.15
N GLU A 324 -5.83 2.74 -35.94
CA GLU A 324 -5.64 1.71 -34.90
C GLU A 324 -5.77 2.29 -33.50
N ASP A 325 -5.22 3.47 -33.24
CA ASP A 325 -5.34 4.18 -31.96
C ASP A 325 -6.80 4.52 -31.64
N ILE A 326 -7.55 5.05 -32.62
CA ILE A 326 -8.97 5.37 -32.44
C ILE A 326 -9.81 4.12 -32.24
N LYS A 327 -9.52 3.04 -32.97
CA LYS A 327 -10.18 1.75 -32.75
C LYS A 327 -9.95 1.26 -31.32
N ALA A 328 -8.70 1.24 -30.87
CA ALA A 328 -8.36 0.79 -29.52
C ALA A 328 -8.97 1.68 -28.43
N LEU A 329 -9.02 3.00 -28.61
CA LEU A 329 -9.66 3.93 -27.69
C LEU A 329 -11.15 3.59 -27.52
N ASN A 330 -11.86 3.32 -28.62
CA ASN A 330 -13.28 2.94 -28.57
C ASN A 330 -13.54 1.59 -27.89
N GLU A 331 -12.54 0.71 -27.77
CA GLU A 331 -12.62 -0.58 -27.07
C GLU A 331 -12.34 -0.47 -25.56
N CYS A 332 -11.89 0.70 -25.08
CA CYS A 332 -11.54 0.91 -23.68
C CYS A 332 -12.72 1.47 -22.87
N ASP A 333 -12.76 1.13 -21.58
CA ASP A 333 -13.80 1.59 -20.65
C ASP A 333 -13.57 3.04 -20.18
N ARG A 334 -12.33 3.50 -20.24
CA ARG A 334 -11.88 4.81 -19.76
C ARG A 334 -10.55 5.20 -20.38
N VAL A 335 -10.24 6.49 -20.31
CA VAL A 335 -8.94 7.06 -20.71
C VAL A 335 -8.19 7.54 -19.47
N PHE A 336 -6.91 7.21 -19.39
CA PHE A 336 -5.95 7.94 -18.57
C PHE A 336 -5.10 8.81 -19.47
N ALA A 337 -5.14 10.13 -19.26
CA ALA A 337 -4.44 11.10 -20.09
C ALA A 337 -3.34 11.80 -19.28
N ILE A 338 -2.10 11.77 -19.77
CA ILE A 338 -1.00 12.58 -19.24
C ILE A 338 -0.94 13.87 -20.04
N LEU A 339 -1.41 14.97 -19.45
CA LEU A 339 -1.54 16.26 -20.12
C LEU A 339 -0.28 17.13 -20.04
N ASP A 340 0.77 16.65 -19.37
CA ASP A 340 2.01 17.38 -19.20
C ASP A 340 2.65 17.75 -20.55
N GLY A 341 2.78 19.06 -20.80
CA GLY A 341 3.27 19.60 -22.07
C GLY A 341 2.21 19.80 -23.16
N LEU A 342 0.92 19.55 -22.88
CA LEU A 342 -0.24 19.85 -23.74
C LEU A 342 -0.09 19.34 -25.18
N ASP A 343 0.35 18.09 -25.33
CA ASP A 343 0.46 17.46 -26.65
C ASP A 343 -0.89 17.44 -27.39
N ALA A 344 -0.89 17.93 -28.62
CA ALA A 344 -2.09 18.07 -29.43
C ALA A 344 -2.76 16.71 -29.72
N GLY A 345 -1.98 15.63 -29.86
CA GLY A 345 -2.50 14.28 -30.05
C GLY A 345 -3.27 13.80 -28.82
N THR A 346 -2.64 13.92 -27.65
CA THR A 346 -3.25 13.58 -26.36
C THR A 346 -4.53 14.41 -26.10
N ILE A 347 -4.51 15.72 -26.38
CA ILE A 347 -5.68 16.60 -26.22
C ILE A 347 -6.81 16.20 -27.19
N PHE A 348 -6.46 15.81 -28.42
CA PHE A 348 -7.44 15.29 -29.38
C PHE A 348 -8.10 14.00 -28.88
N GLU A 349 -7.32 13.06 -28.36
CA GLU A 349 -7.82 11.80 -27.78
C GLU A 349 -8.76 12.05 -26.59
N VAL A 350 -8.42 13.00 -25.72
CA VAL A 350 -9.28 13.44 -24.60
C VAL A 350 -10.61 13.97 -25.13
N GLY A 351 -10.58 14.92 -26.07
CA GLY A 351 -11.79 15.50 -26.66
C GLY A 351 -12.66 14.44 -27.35
N TYR A 352 -12.04 13.55 -28.12
CA TYR A 352 -12.71 12.44 -28.78
C TYR A 352 -13.38 11.48 -27.78
N ALA A 353 -12.66 11.08 -26.73
CA ALA A 353 -13.18 10.22 -25.68
C ALA A 353 -14.41 10.84 -24.99
N ARG A 354 -14.34 12.12 -24.62
CA ARG A 354 -15.47 12.84 -24.03
C ARG A 354 -16.67 12.93 -24.95
N ALA A 355 -16.45 13.24 -26.23
CA ALA A 355 -17.52 13.25 -27.23
C ALA A 355 -18.22 11.87 -27.39
N ARG A 356 -17.50 10.77 -27.10
CA ARG A 356 -18.02 9.39 -27.12
C ARG A 356 -18.65 8.95 -25.79
N GLY A 357 -18.64 9.80 -24.76
CA GLY A 357 -19.13 9.46 -23.41
C GLY A 357 -18.15 8.61 -22.60
N ILE A 358 -16.91 8.44 -23.06
CA ILE A 358 -15.89 7.68 -22.34
C ILE A 358 -15.34 8.57 -21.21
N PRO A 359 -15.29 8.09 -19.95
CA PRO A 359 -14.74 8.86 -18.85
C PRO A 359 -13.23 9.05 -19.01
N VAL A 360 -12.75 10.27 -18.74
CA VAL A 360 -11.33 10.64 -18.82
C VAL A 360 -10.83 11.03 -17.44
N TYR A 361 -9.71 10.44 -17.05
CA TYR A 361 -8.93 10.76 -15.87
C TYR A 361 -7.60 11.35 -16.36
N ALA A 362 -7.25 12.55 -15.91
CA ALA A 362 -6.13 13.30 -16.43
C ALA A 362 -5.11 13.62 -15.34
N LEU A 363 -3.83 13.36 -15.63
CA LEU A 363 -2.70 13.88 -14.88
C LEU A 363 -2.22 15.18 -15.51
N ALA A 364 -2.02 16.22 -14.69
CA ALA A 364 -1.70 17.56 -15.16
C ALA A 364 -0.71 18.28 -14.22
N GLN A 365 0.48 17.72 -14.00
CA GLN A 365 1.47 18.26 -13.05
C GLN A 365 2.29 19.44 -13.61
N ALA A 366 2.46 19.51 -14.94
CA ALA A 366 3.32 20.48 -15.61
C ALA A 366 2.54 21.36 -16.62
N VAL A 367 1.37 21.85 -16.21
CA VAL A 367 0.48 22.70 -17.02
C VAL A 367 -0.24 23.72 -16.14
N ASN A 368 -0.62 24.87 -16.71
CA ASN A 368 -1.41 25.86 -15.97
C ASN A 368 -2.89 25.48 -15.99
N GLU A 369 -3.61 25.78 -14.90
CA GLU A 369 -5.07 25.54 -14.83
C GLU A 369 -5.84 26.27 -15.95
N GLU A 370 -5.37 27.45 -16.37
CA GLU A 370 -5.98 28.22 -17.46
C GLU A 370 -5.97 27.45 -18.79
N ASP A 371 -4.95 26.62 -19.05
CA ASP A 371 -4.82 25.84 -20.26
C ASP A 371 -5.73 24.59 -20.25
N LEU A 372 -6.31 24.25 -19.10
CA LEU A 372 -7.15 23.07 -18.89
C LEU A 372 -8.66 23.35 -18.99
N LYS A 373 -9.07 24.58 -19.31
CA LYS A 373 -10.50 25.00 -19.36
C LYS A 373 -11.40 24.01 -20.12
N MET A 374 -10.96 23.55 -21.29
CA MET A 374 -11.75 22.61 -22.12
C MET A 374 -11.78 21.19 -21.53
N VAL A 375 -10.70 20.75 -20.90
CA VAL A 375 -10.63 19.44 -20.24
C VAL A 375 -11.52 19.43 -19.00
N VAL A 376 -11.38 20.44 -18.12
CA VAL A 376 -12.18 20.58 -16.90
C VAL A 376 -13.66 20.80 -17.26
N GLY A 377 -13.95 21.70 -18.20
CA GLY A 377 -15.31 22.05 -18.62
C GLY A 377 -16.04 20.95 -19.41
N SER A 378 -15.38 19.84 -19.74
CA SER A 378 -16.00 18.67 -20.38
C SER A 378 -16.18 17.48 -19.43
N ASP A 379 -16.14 17.73 -18.11
CA ASP A 379 -16.28 16.74 -17.03
C ASP A 379 -15.17 15.66 -17.02
N CYS A 380 -13.96 16.00 -17.46
CA CYS A 380 -12.79 15.18 -17.16
C CYS A 380 -12.42 15.31 -15.68
N LYS A 381 -11.98 14.21 -15.06
CA LYS A 381 -11.42 14.25 -13.70
C LYS A 381 -9.94 14.56 -13.78
N VAL A 382 -9.52 15.73 -13.30
CA VAL A 382 -8.14 16.22 -13.39
C VAL A 382 -7.45 16.11 -12.04
N PHE A 383 -6.21 15.61 -12.04
CA PHE A 383 -5.40 15.37 -10.86
C PHE A 383 -3.98 15.94 -11.05
N PHE A 384 -3.41 16.43 -9.95
CA PHE A 384 -2.06 16.98 -9.89
C PHE A 384 -1.06 16.08 -9.16
N ASP A 385 -1.56 14.98 -8.59
CA ASP A 385 -0.76 13.94 -7.97
C ASP A 385 -0.85 12.65 -8.81
N PHE A 386 0.31 12.08 -9.12
CA PHE A 386 0.44 10.91 -10.00
C PHE A 386 -0.30 9.69 -9.45
N VAL A 387 -0.04 9.35 -8.19
CA VAL A 387 -0.58 8.12 -7.58
C VAL A 387 -2.08 8.24 -7.35
N THR A 388 -2.56 9.42 -6.95
CA THR A 388 -3.99 9.72 -6.83
C THR A 388 -4.69 9.57 -8.18
N ALA A 389 -4.13 10.13 -9.26
CA ALA A 389 -4.70 10.03 -10.59
C ALA A 389 -4.87 8.55 -11.04
N LEU A 390 -3.85 7.72 -10.79
CA LEU A 390 -3.86 6.30 -11.11
C LEU A 390 -4.95 5.54 -10.32
N HIS A 391 -5.07 5.81 -9.01
CA HIS A 391 -6.06 5.14 -8.17
C HIS A 391 -7.49 5.54 -8.54
N HIS A 392 -7.76 6.83 -8.77
CA HIS A 392 -9.06 7.28 -9.24
C HIS A 392 -9.41 6.70 -10.61
N THR A 393 -8.41 6.50 -11.47
CA THR A 393 -8.58 5.80 -12.75
C THR A 393 -8.98 4.35 -12.55
N ALA A 394 -8.41 3.66 -11.55
CA ALA A 394 -8.72 2.26 -11.26
C ALA A 394 -10.06 2.07 -10.55
N TRP A 395 -10.47 3.01 -9.68
CA TRP A 395 -11.76 2.98 -9.01
C TRP A 395 -12.91 3.17 -10.00
N LYS A 396 -13.97 2.38 -9.86
CA LYS A 396 -15.17 2.53 -10.70
C LYS A 396 -15.94 3.77 -10.28
N ALA A 397 -16.11 4.77 -11.14
CA ALA A 397 -16.92 5.96 -10.85
C ALA A 397 -18.30 5.57 -10.28
#